data_AF-T1G521-F1
#
_entry.id   AF-T1G521-F1
#
_cell.length_a   1.000
_cell.length_b   1.000
_cell.length_c   1.000
_cell.angle_alpha   90.00
_cell.angle_beta   90.00
_cell.angle_gamma   90.00
#
_symmetry.space_group_name_H-M   'P 1'
#
loop_
_entity.id
_entity.type
_entity.pdbx_description
1 polymer ?
#
loop_
_entity_poly.entity_id
_entity_poly.type
_entity_poly.pdbx_seq_one_letter_code
_entity_poly.pdbx_strand_id
1 'polypeptide(L)' 'RIFLTIPVTTCSSERSFSVLRRLKTYLRSTISQLRLNHLAILYCYKERAQNLSIIQRIYFSE' A
#
# COMPACT_ATOMS: atom_id res chain seq x y z
N ARG A 1 7.32 3.35 27.69
CA ARG A 1 7.54 2.58 26.43
C ARG A 1 6.65 3.02 25.26
N ILE A 2 5.74 4.00 25.44
CA ILE A 2 4.79 4.44 24.40
C ILE A 2 5.43 5.47 23.43
N PHE A 3 6.41 6.25 23.92
CA PHE A 3 7.05 7.33 23.17
C PHE A 3 7.75 6.88 21.87
N LEU A 4 8.19 5.62 21.79
CA LEU A 4 8.90 5.06 20.61
C LEU A 4 7.96 4.69 19.46
N THR A 5 6.65 4.58 19.71
CA THR A 5 5.65 4.24 18.68
C THR A 5 5.09 5.49 18.01
N ILE A 6 5.28 6.67 18.62
CA ILE A 6 4.91 7.94 18.02
C ILE A 6 5.92 8.22 16.90
N PRO A 7 5.50 8.28 15.63
CA PRO A 7 6.40 8.61 14.56
C PRO A 7 6.92 10.03 14.79
N VAL A 8 8.24 10.19 14.90
CA VAL A 8 8.90 11.50 15.04
C VAL A 8 8.72 12.36 13.79
N THR A 9 8.38 11.74 12.65
CA THR A 9 8.18 12.40 11.36
C THR A 9 6.88 11.97 10.67
N THR A 10 6.27 12.90 9.93
CA THR A 10 5.04 12.69 9.14
C THR A 10 5.28 12.00 7.79
N CYS A 11 6.53 11.70 7.44
CA CYS A 11 6.92 11.15 6.14
C CYS A 11 6.14 9.87 5.77
N SER A 12 5.88 8.99 6.74
CA SER A 12 5.12 7.75 6.51
C SER A 12 3.64 8.02 6.16
N SER A 13 2.99 8.97 6.86
CA SER A 13 1.63 9.41 6.54
C SER A 13 1.58 10.16 5.21
N GLU A 14 2.54 11.06 4.93
CA GLU A 14 2.62 11.81 3.68
C GLU A 14 2.75 10.89 2.48
N ARG A 15 3.60 9.86 2.59
CA ARG A 15 3.73 8.81 1.58
C ARG A 15 2.37 8.13 1.32
N SER A 16 1.65 7.77 2.38
CA SER A 16 0.34 7.11 2.27
C SER A 16 -0.72 8.02 1.61
N PHE A 17 -0.79 9.30 1.98
CA PHE A 17 -1.71 10.25 1.36
C PHE A 17 -1.34 10.57 -0.10
N SER A 18 -0.04 10.66 -0.42
CA SER A 18 0.44 10.83 -1.80
C SER A 18 0.07 9.65 -2.69
N VAL A 19 0.09 8.43 -2.14
CA VAL A 19 -0.43 7.23 -2.83
C VAL A 19 -1.94 7.32 -3.05
N LEU A 20 -2.72 7.67 -2.02
CA LEU A 20 -4.18 7.81 -2.15
C LEU A 20 -4.58 8.86 -3.17
N ARG A 21 -3.88 10.00 -3.21
CA ARG A 21 -4.10 11.06 -4.20
C ARG A 21 -3.87 10.59 -5.63
N ARG A 22 -2.90 9.68 -5.85
CA ARG A 22 -2.66 9.07 -7.17
C ARG A 22 -3.70 8.00 -7.53
N LEU A 23 -4.20 7.26 -6.55
CA LEU A 23 -5.20 6.21 -6.77
C LEU A 23 -6.61 6.76 -7.01
N LYS A 24 -6.98 7.84 -6.31
CA LYS A 24 -8.29 8.49 -6.42
C LYS A 24 -8.26 9.58 -7.49
N THR A 25 -8.30 9.14 -8.75
CA THR A 25 -8.43 10.04 -9.90
C THR A 25 -9.89 10.40 -10.17
N TYR A 26 -10.13 11.49 -10.92
CA TYR A 26 -11.48 11.95 -11.28
C TYR A 26 -12.34 10.84 -11.91
N LEU A 27 -11.76 10.07 -12.83
CA LEU A 27 -12.41 8.95 -13.50
C LEU A 27 -12.61 7.70 -12.60
N ARG A 28 -11.92 7.61 -11.45
CA ARG A 28 -12.02 6.52 -10.47
C ARG A 28 -12.63 6.97 -9.14
N SER A 29 -13.41 8.06 -9.16
CA SER A 29 -14.00 8.68 -7.97
C SER A 29 -15.05 7.82 -7.26
N THR A 30 -15.63 6.81 -7.95
CA THR A 30 -16.73 5.95 -7.45
C THR A 30 -16.28 4.58 -6.91
N ILE A 31 -14.98 4.34 -6.73
CA ILE A 31 -14.49 3.07 -6.15
C ILE A 31 -14.96 2.93 -4.69
N SER A 32 -15.36 1.71 -4.30
CA SER A 32 -15.71 1.40 -2.92
C SER A 32 -14.52 1.56 -1.97
N GLN A 33 -14.79 2.02 -0.74
CA GLN A 33 -13.74 2.29 0.25
C GLN A 33 -12.89 1.04 0.56
N LEU A 34 -13.51 -0.14 0.62
CA LEU A 34 -12.81 -1.42 0.80
C LEU A 34 -11.79 -1.67 -0.31
N ARG A 35 -12.21 -1.50 -1.56
CA ARG A 35 -11.34 -1.70 -2.72
C ARG A 35 -10.25 -0.63 -2.81
N LEU A 36 -10.55 0.61 -2.45
CA LEU A 36 -9.55 1.68 -2.37
C LEU A 36 -8.47 1.35 -1.33
N ASN A 37 -8.88 0.87 -0.15
CA ASN A 37 -7.95 0.54 0.93
C ASN A 37 -7.01 -0.60 0.53
N HIS A 38 -7.55 -1.68 -0.06
CA HIS A 38 -6.73 -2.78 -0.56
C HIS A 38 -5.72 -2.32 -1.63
N LEU A 39 -6.14 -1.47 -2.56
CA LEU A 39 -5.25 -0.89 -3.56
C LEU A 39 -4.16 0.00 -2.94
N ALA A 40 -4.52 0.80 -1.93
CA ALA A 40 -3.56 1.65 -1.24
C ALA A 40 -2.47 0.84 -0.52
N ILE A 41 -2.86 -0.25 0.15
CA ILE A 41 -1.94 -1.18 0.80
C ILE A 41 -1.01 -1.84 -0.23
N LEU A 42 -1.56 -2.38 -1.31
CA LEU A 42 -0.78 -3.00 -2.38
C LEU A 42 0.21 -2.02 -3.01
N TYR A 43 -0.18 -0.76 -3.20
CA TYR A 43 0.69 0.25 -3.79
C TYR A 43 1.77 0.73 -2.82
N CYS A 44 1.45 0.85 -1.52
CA CYS A 44 2.41 1.22 -0.48
C CYS A 44 3.48 0.13 -0.27
N TYR A 45 3.08 -1.14 -0.36
CA TYR A 45 3.94 -2.30 -0.16
C TYR A 45 4.22 -3.08 -1.46
N LYS A 46 4.24 -2.39 -2.61
CA LYS A 46 4.36 -3.01 -3.94
C LYS A 46 5.56 -3.97 -4.07
N GLU A 47 6.70 -3.62 -3.49
CA GLU A 47 7.92 -4.44 -3.55
C GLU A 47 7.75 -5.74 -2.77
N ARG A 48 7.11 -5.67 -1.59
CA ARG A 48 6.77 -6.86 -0.80
C ARG A 48 5.76 -7.74 -1.52
N ALA A 49 4.76 -7.14 -2.18
CA ALA A 49 3.77 -7.86 -2.96
C ALA A 49 4.40 -8.57 -4.18
N GLN A 50 5.35 -7.91 -4.86
CA GLN A 50 6.11 -8.51 -5.97
C GLN A 50 6.97 -9.69 -5.50
N ASN A 51 7.67 -9.54 -4.37
CA ASN A 51 8.45 -10.64 -3.79
C ASN A 51 7.56 -11.85 -3.44
N LEU A 52 6.37 -11.63 -2.88
CA LEU A 52 5.41 -12.71 -2.64
C LEU A 52 5.02 -13.43 -3.93
N SER A 53 4.75 -12.69 -5.00
CA SER A 53 4.37 -13.29 -6.29
C SER A 53 5.51 -14.11 -6.92
N ILE A 54 6.75 -13.67 -6.76
CA ILE A 54 7.94 -14.41 -7.21
C ILE A 54 8.08 -15.70 -6.42
N ILE A 55 7.96 -15.62 -5.09
CA ILE A 55 8.05 -16.79 -4.19
C ILE A 55 6.96 -17.80 -4.52
N GLN A 56 5.70 -17.37 -4.65
CA GLN A 56 4.58 -18.25 -5.03
C GLN A 56 4.81 -18.93 -6.38
N ARG A 57 5.43 -18.23 -7.34
CA ARG A 57 5.76 -18.81 -8.65
C ARG A 57 6.87 -19.85 -8.57
N ILE A 58 7.86 -19.65 -7.71
CA ILE A 58 8.92 -20.64 -7.47
C ILE A 58 8.34 -21.90 -6.83
N TYR A 59 7.51 -21.76 -5.78
CA TYR A 59 6.85 -22.88 -5.11
C TYR A 59 5.91 -23.70 -5.98
N PHE A 60 5.35 -23.11 -7.05
CA PHE A 60 4.50 -23.83 -8.01
C PHE A 60 5.29 -24.44 -9.19
N SER A 61 6.57 -24.12 -9.30
CA SER A 61 7.46 -24.59 -10.38
C SER A 61 8.39 -25.73 -9.94
N GLU A 62 8.50 -25.98 -8.63
CA GLU A 62 9.07 -27.21 -8.04
C GLU A 62 7.95 -28.20 -7.72
#